data_AF-A0ABD2GTQ2-F1
#
_entry.id   AF-A0ABD2GTQ2-F1
#
_cell.length_a   1.000
_cell.length_b   1.000
_cell.length_c   1.000
_cell.angle_alpha   90.00
_cell.angle_beta   90.00
_cell.angle_gamma   90.00
#
_symmetry.space_group_name_H-M   'P 1'
#
loop_
_entity.id
_entity.type
_entity.pdbx_description
1 polymer ?
#
loop_
_entity_poly.entity_id
_entity_poly.type
_entity_poly.pdbx_seq_one_letter_code
_entity_poly.pdbx_strand_id
1 'polypeptide(L)'
;MVERVSSFRFLRVHITEDLTWTLHTTTITKKARQRLFFLRRLRRFNMDSRILCNFYRCTIESILTGCITAWYGSCTDLNRKALQRVVKTAQHITRTELPSMEDLYSQRLRKKSLWIIKDPHHPSHKLFFLLPSGRRYRSILAKTKRQFLPAGSETVKQLNC
;
A
#
# COMPACT_ATOMS: atom_id res chain seq x y z
N MET A 1 27.95 7.95 19.71
CA MET A 1 27.78 6.70 18.93
C MET A 1 26.29 6.46 18.76
N VAL A 2 25.83 6.09 17.55
CA VAL A 2 24.42 5.77 17.31
C VAL A 2 24.28 4.24 17.38
N GLU A 3 23.52 3.75 18.35
CA GLU A 3 23.25 2.31 18.49
C GLU A 3 22.38 1.80 17.34
N ARG A 4 22.78 0.65 16.78
CA ARG A 4 22.04 0.00 15.69
C ARG A 4 20.91 -0.83 16.28
N VAL A 5 19.67 -0.49 15.92
CA VAL A 5 18.47 -1.21 16.36
C VAL A 5 18.00 -2.16 15.26
N SER A 6 17.66 -3.41 15.62
CA SER A 6 17.22 -4.45 14.68
C SER A 6 15.88 -4.14 14.00
N SER A 7 15.01 -3.39 14.67
CA SER A 7 13.80 -2.83 14.07
C SER A 7 13.32 -1.61 14.83
N PHE A 8 12.71 -0.65 14.14
CA PHE A 8 12.09 0.51 14.76
C PHE A 8 10.77 0.86 14.08
N ARG A 9 9.92 1.60 14.80
CA ARG A 9 8.61 2.01 14.31
C ARG A 9 8.63 3.48 13.94
N PHE A 10 8.40 3.78 12.67
CA PHE A 10 8.31 5.15 12.16
C PHE A 10 6.99 5.37 11.44
N LEU A 11 6.24 6.40 11.83
CA LEU A 11 4.93 6.74 11.24
C LEU A 11 3.99 5.53 11.12
N ARG A 12 4.01 4.65 12.13
CA ARG A 12 3.25 3.38 12.20
C ARG A 12 3.70 2.27 11.25
N VAL A 13 4.77 2.47 10.49
CA VAL A 13 5.46 1.44 9.70
C VAL A 13 6.60 0.83 10.53
N HIS A 14 6.77 -0.49 10.47
CA HIS A 14 7.91 -1.15 11.09
C HIS A 14 9.01 -1.28 10.04
N ILE A 15 10.15 -0.66 10.32
CA ILE A 15 11.34 -0.70 9.48
C ILE A 15 12.32 -1.65 10.18
N THR A 16 12.67 -2.74 9.51
CA THR A 16 13.62 -3.74 9.99
C THR A 16 14.98 -3.53 9.32
N GLU A 17 16.03 -4.00 9.98
CA GLU A 17 17.40 -3.91 9.46
C GLU A 17 17.59 -4.60 8.11
N ASP A 18 16.95 -5.75 7.93
CA ASP A 18 16.97 -6.53 6.68
C ASP A 18 16.07 -5.94 5.58
N LEU A 19 15.38 -4.82 5.87
CA LEU A 19 14.40 -4.17 5.02
C LEU A 19 13.30 -5.11 4.52
N THR A 20 13.05 -6.21 5.25
CA THR A 20 11.94 -7.10 4.96
C THR A 20 10.64 -6.53 5.53
N TRP A 21 9.58 -6.63 4.75
CA TRP A 21 8.28 -6.09 5.17
C TRP A 21 7.47 -7.08 6.02
N THR A 22 8.04 -8.23 6.37
CA THR A 22 7.34 -9.31 7.09
C THR A 22 6.88 -8.89 8.49
N LEU A 23 7.73 -8.20 9.26
CA LEU A 23 7.34 -7.69 10.58
C LEU A 23 6.18 -6.69 10.45
N HIS A 24 6.25 -5.81 9.46
CA HIS A 24 5.20 -4.83 9.20
C HIS A 24 3.88 -5.50 8.75
N THR A 25 3.94 -6.38 7.75
CA THR A 25 2.77 -7.07 7.16
C THR A 25 2.06 -7.95 8.18
N THR A 26 2.81 -8.69 9.00
CA THR A 26 2.24 -9.50 10.08
C THR A 26 1.55 -8.62 11.12
N THR A 27 2.16 -7.49 11.50
CA THR A 27 1.60 -6.55 12.47
C THR A 27 0.29 -5.91 11.96
N ILE A 28 0.26 -5.44 10.72
CA ILE A 28 -0.96 -4.85 10.14
C ILE A 28 -2.03 -5.91 9.92
N THR A 29 -1.66 -7.14 9.52
CA THR A 29 -2.61 -8.24 9.34
C THR A 29 -3.26 -8.64 10.67
N LYS A 30 -2.49 -8.70 11.76
CA LYS A 30 -3.03 -8.96 13.10
C LYS A 30 -4.04 -7.88 13.51
N LYS A 31 -3.71 -6.59 13.32
CA LYS A 31 -4.63 -5.48 13.61
C LYS A 31 -5.89 -5.54 12.75
N ALA A 32 -5.75 -5.81 11.45
CA ALA A 32 -6.88 -5.91 10.54
C ALA A 32 -7.80 -7.09 10.90
N ARG A 33 -7.25 -8.23 11.33
CA ARG A 33 -8.03 -9.37 11.84
C ARG A 33 -8.84 -9.03 13.09
N GLN A 34 -8.28 -8.24 14.01
CA GLN A 34 -9.05 -7.74 15.16
C GLN A 34 -10.22 -6.85 14.71
N ARG A 35 -10.04 -6.03 13.66
CA ARG A 35 -11.13 -5.22 13.10
C ARG A 35 -12.18 -6.04 12.35
N LEU A 36 -11.78 -7.12 11.68
CA LEU A 36 -12.70 -8.08 11.06
C LEU A 36 -13.64 -8.73 12.07
N PHE A 37 -13.20 -8.96 13.31
CA PHE A 37 -14.09 -9.44 14.37
C PHE A 37 -15.27 -8.49 14.60
N PHE A 38 -15.01 -7.18 14.69
CA PHE A 38 -16.08 -6.18 14.83
C PHE A 38 -16.96 -6.10 13.59
N LEU A 39 -16.38 -6.17 12.38
CA LEU A 39 -17.16 -6.21 11.14
C LEU A 39 -18.12 -7.41 11.10
N ARG A 40 -17.66 -8.61 11.52
CA ARG A 40 -18.51 -9.80 11.65
C ARG A 40 -19.64 -9.59 12.66
N ARG A 41 -19.34 -8.93 13.79
CA ARG A 41 -20.33 -8.64 14.83
C ARG A 41 -21.39 -7.66 14.31
N LEU A 42 -21.00 -6.62 13.59
CA LEU A 42 -21.94 -5.69 12.95
C LEU A 42 -22.85 -6.39 11.94
N ARG A 43 -22.31 -7.34 11.16
CA ARG A 43 -23.13 -8.11 10.23
C ARG A 43 -24.21 -8.94 10.93
N ARG A 44 -23.91 -9.49 12.12
CA ARG A 44 -24.90 -10.23 12.92
C ARG A 44 -26.07 -9.38 13.40
N PHE A 45 -25.87 -8.07 13.54
CA PHE A 45 -26.95 -7.12 13.85
C PHE A 45 -27.73 -6.68 12.60
N ASN A 46 -27.60 -7.39 11.47
CA ASN A 46 -28.29 -7.09 10.21
C ASN A 46 -28.07 -5.66 9.69
N MET A 47 -26.90 -5.09 9.96
CA MET A 47 -26.51 -3.78 9.44
C MET A 47 -26.50 -3.78 7.91
N ASP A 48 -26.92 -2.65 7.33
CA ASP A 48 -26.93 -2.44 5.89
C ASP A 48 -25.54 -2.62 5.28
N SER A 49 -25.48 -3.15 4.07
CA SER A 49 -24.22 -3.43 3.38
C SER A 49 -23.39 -2.15 3.16
N ARG A 50 -24.03 -1.00 2.93
CA ARG A 50 -23.32 0.29 2.80
C ARG A 50 -22.60 0.68 4.09
N ILE A 51 -23.24 0.47 5.24
CA ILE A 51 -22.65 0.74 6.56
C ILE A 51 -21.45 -0.18 6.78
N LEU A 52 -21.58 -1.46 6.47
CA LEU A 52 -20.49 -2.43 6.59
C LEU A 52 -19.30 -2.10 5.66
N CYS A 53 -19.58 -1.67 4.44
CA CYS A 53 -18.56 -1.21 3.49
C CYS A 53 -17.83 0.03 4.00
N ASN A 54 -18.57 1.01 4.52
CA ASN A 54 -18.00 2.22 5.10
C ASN A 54 -17.14 1.90 6.32
N PHE A 55 -17.60 0.98 7.19
CA PHE A 55 -16.82 0.50 8.32
C PHE A 55 -15.52 -0.16 7.85
N TYR A 56 -15.56 -1.02 6.84
CA TYR A 56 -14.36 -1.62 6.24
C TYR A 56 -13.38 -0.57 5.73
N ARG A 57 -13.85 0.39 4.92
CA ARG A 57 -13.03 1.47 4.36
C ARG A 57 -12.35 2.29 5.45
N CYS A 58 -13.11 2.68 6.48
CA CYS A 58 -12.61 3.55 7.54
C CYS A 58 -11.66 2.84 8.51
N THR A 59 -11.85 1.54 8.78
CA THR A 59 -11.14 0.87 9.89
C THR A 59 -10.15 -0.21 9.45
N ILE A 60 -10.42 -0.93 8.37
CA ILE A 60 -9.59 -2.03 7.88
C ILE A 60 -8.73 -1.53 6.73
N GLU A 61 -9.36 -0.98 5.68
CA GLU A 61 -8.65 -0.47 4.51
C GLU A 61 -7.67 0.65 4.88
N SER A 62 -8.03 1.54 5.80
CA SER A 62 -7.15 2.61 6.28
C SER A 62 -5.86 2.09 6.94
N ILE A 63 -5.92 0.94 7.62
CA ILE A 63 -4.74 0.29 8.23
C ILE A 63 -3.92 -0.41 7.14
N LEU A 64 -4.57 -1.12 6.22
CA LEU A 64 -3.91 -1.85 5.14
C LEU A 64 -3.24 -0.93 4.12
N THR A 65 -3.80 0.26 3.90
CA THR A 65 -3.32 1.22 2.89
C THR A 65 -2.42 2.32 3.46
N GLY A 66 -2.14 2.28 4.77
CA GLY A 66 -1.25 3.22 5.44
C GLY A 66 0.17 3.14 4.86
N CYS A 67 0.65 4.24 4.28
CA CYS A 67 1.96 4.33 3.63
C CYS A 67 2.23 3.22 2.59
N ILE A 68 1.18 2.64 1.97
CA ILE A 68 1.27 1.45 1.11
C ILE A 68 2.28 1.59 -0.04
N THR A 69 2.45 2.81 -0.56
CA THR A 69 3.41 3.13 -1.64
C THR A 69 4.88 2.93 -1.23
N ALA A 70 5.18 2.92 0.07
CA ALA A 70 6.54 2.76 0.57
C ALA A 70 6.98 1.29 0.70
N TRP A 71 6.04 0.36 0.93
CA TRP A 71 6.39 -1.00 1.36
C TRP A 71 5.75 -2.12 0.55
N TYR A 72 4.58 -1.90 -0.07
CA TYR A 72 3.84 -3.00 -0.70
C TYR A 72 4.53 -3.53 -1.97
N GLY A 73 5.15 -2.66 -2.77
CA GLY A 73 5.94 -3.04 -3.95
C GLY A 73 7.08 -4.03 -3.61
N SER A 74 7.69 -3.88 -2.44
CA SER A 74 8.80 -4.72 -1.96
C SER A 74 8.34 -5.93 -1.14
N CYS A 75 7.04 -6.17 -0.99
CA CYS A 75 6.54 -7.34 -0.27
C CYS A 75 6.69 -8.64 -1.07
N THR A 76 7.05 -9.72 -0.37
CA THR A 76 7.00 -11.09 -0.92
C THR A 76 5.57 -11.50 -1.27
N ASP A 77 5.41 -12.48 -2.16
CA ASP A 77 4.10 -13.01 -2.52
C ASP A 77 3.33 -13.58 -1.34
N LEU A 78 4.03 -14.17 -0.37
CA LEU A 78 3.43 -14.66 0.87
C LEU A 78 2.78 -13.52 1.66
N ASN A 79 3.49 -12.39 1.77
CA ASN A 79 2.99 -11.18 2.44
C ASN A 79 1.80 -10.59 1.68
N ARG A 80 1.88 -10.47 0.35
CA ARG A 80 0.77 -9.98 -0.50
C ARG A 80 -0.47 -10.86 -0.37
N LYS A 81 -0.31 -12.19 -0.42
CA LYS A 81 -1.41 -13.16 -0.20
C LYS A 81 -2.03 -13.02 1.20
N ALA A 82 -1.22 -12.81 2.25
CA ALA A 82 -1.73 -12.63 3.60
C ALA A 82 -2.63 -11.40 3.74
N LEU A 83 -2.24 -10.27 3.12
CA LEU A 83 -3.05 -9.05 3.08
C LEU A 83 -4.32 -9.25 2.26
N GLN A 84 -4.21 -9.88 1.09
CA GLN A 84 -5.36 -10.15 0.22
C GLN A 84 -6.42 -11.03 0.89
N ARG A 85 -6.02 -11.98 1.75
CA ARG A 85 -6.97 -12.79 2.54
C ARG A 85 -7.83 -11.95 3.48
N VAL A 86 -7.29 -10.86 4.03
CA VAL A 86 -8.06 -9.93 4.88
C VAL A 86 -9.17 -9.28 4.05
N VAL A 87 -8.83 -8.77 2.86
CA VAL A 87 -9.78 -8.15 1.93
C VAL A 87 -10.86 -9.16 1.51
N LYS A 88 -10.47 -10.39 1.14
CA LYS A 88 -11.42 -11.44 0.75
C LYS A 88 -12.35 -11.84 1.90
N THR A 89 -11.84 -11.87 3.13
CA THR A 89 -12.68 -12.12 4.31
C THR A 89 -13.69 -10.98 4.51
N ALA A 90 -13.27 -9.72 4.37
CA ALA A 90 -14.17 -8.58 4.46
C ALA A 90 -15.26 -8.62 3.38
N GLN A 91 -14.87 -8.88 2.12
CA GLN A 91 -15.77 -9.00 0.97
C GLN A 91 -16.86 -10.06 1.22
N HIS A 92 -16.50 -11.20 1.79
CA HIS A 92 -17.46 -12.24 2.15
C HIS A 92 -18.46 -11.78 3.23
N ILE A 93 -18.01 -10.99 4.21
CA ILE A 93 -18.86 -10.48 5.29
C ILE A 93 -19.80 -9.37 4.80
N THR A 94 -19.29 -8.43 4.00
CA THR A 94 -20.07 -7.30 3.48
C THR A 94 -21.00 -7.71 2.34
N ARG A 95 -20.71 -8.82 1.65
CA ARG A 95 -21.36 -9.29 0.42
C ARG A 95 -21.29 -8.27 -0.72
N THR A 96 -20.15 -7.60 -0.83
CA THR A 96 -19.88 -6.58 -1.85
C THR A 96 -18.51 -6.77 -2.43
N GLU A 97 -18.34 -6.46 -3.71
CA GLU A 97 -17.02 -6.38 -4.31
C GLU A 97 -16.17 -5.30 -3.62
N LEU A 98 -14.97 -5.69 -3.19
CA LEU A 98 -13.98 -4.81 -2.59
C LEU A 98 -12.74 -4.83 -3.49
N PRO A 99 -12.07 -3.67 -3.68
CA PRO A 99 -10.87 -3.59 -4.49
C PRO A 99 -9.78 -4.50 -3.92
N SER A 100 -9.00 -5.15 -4.78
CA SER A 100 -7.88 -5.96 -4.33
C SER A 100 -6.78 -5.10 -3.71
N MET A 101 -5.88 -5.72 -2.94
CA MET A 101 -4.69 -5.03 -2.43
C MET A 101 -3.84 -4.44 -3.56
N GLU A 102 -3.79 -5.11 -4.72
CA GLU A 102 -3.05 -4.64 -5.89
C GLU A 102 -3.71 -3.41 -6.54
N ASP A 103 -5.04 -3.40 -6.62
CA ASP A 103 -5.80 -2.25 -7.14
C ASP A 103 -5.64 -1.05 -6.23
N LEU A 104 -5.76 -1.25 -4.92
CA LEU A 104 -5.56 -0.20 -3.92
C LEU A 104 -4.14 0.37 -3.99
N TYR A 105 -3.14 -0.50 -4.11
CA TYR A 105 -1.75 -0.09 -4.29
C TYR A 105 -1.58 0.74 -5.56
N SER A 106 -2.03 0.22 -6.71
CA SER A 106 -1.89 0.87 -8.01
C SER A 106 -2.62 2.23 -8.06
N GLN A 107 -3.83 2.31 -7.49
CA GLN A 107 -4.57 3.56 -7.41
C GLN A 107 -3.84 4.60 -6.56
N ARG A 108 -3.28 4.20 -5.41
CA ARG A 108 -2.52 5.09 -4.51
C ARG A 108 -1.21 5.53 -5.16
N LEU A 109 -0.53 4.61 -5.84
CA LEU A 109 0.71 4.84 -6.53
C LEU A 109 0.53 5.86 -7.66
N ARG A 110 -0.49 5.67 -8.50
CA ARG A 110 -0.88 6.60 -9.57
C ARG A 110 -1.27 7.98 -9.03
N LYS A 111 -2.08 8.04 -7.96
CA LYS A 111 -2.45 9.34 -7.35
C LYS A 111 -1.22 10.08 -6.82
N LYS A 112 -0.30 9.37 -6.17
CA LYS A 112 0.92 9.98 -5.63
C LYS A 112 1.86 10.44 -6.76
N SER A 113 2.03 9.66 -7.82
CA SER A 113 2.87 10.06 -8.95
C SER A 113 2.32 11.30 -9.66
N LEU A 114 1.01 11.34 -9.93
CA LEU A 114 0.36 12.52 -10.50
C LEU A 114 0.51 13.76 -9.62
N TRP A 115 0.46 13.60 -8.29
CA TRP A 115 0.70 14.71 -7.37
C TRP A 115 2.14 15.23 -7.44
N ILE A 116 3.13 14.35 -7.52
CA ILE A 116 4.55 14.71 -7.69
C ILE A 116 4.80 15.41 -9.04
N ILE A 117 4.17 14.91 -10.10
CA ILE A 117 4.30 15.51 -11.44
C ILE A 117 3.70 16.91 -11.46
N LYS A 118 2.59 17.13 -10.77
CA LYS A 118 1.92 18.45 -10.72
C LYS A 118 2.65 19.49 -9.88
N ASP A 119 3.50 19.08 -8.95
CA ASP A 119 4.22 19.98 -8.04
C ASP A 119 5.70 20.12 -8.47
N PRO A 120 6.09 21.25 -9.10
CA PRO A 120 7.47 21.48 -9.53
C PRO A 120 8.47 21.57 -8.37
N HIS A 121 8.02 21.94 -7.17
CA HIS A 121 8.87 22.08 -5.98
C HIS A 121 9.07 20.75 -5.25
N HIS A 122 8.34 19.70 -5.64
CA HIS A 122 8.48 18.40 -5.00
C HIS A 122 9.90 17.83 -5.23
N PRO A 123 10.59 17.32 -4.19
CA PRO A 123 11.96 16.81 -4.32
C PRO A 123 12.12 15.73 -5.40
N SER A 124 11.09 14.89 -5.56
CA SER A 124 11.04 13.82 -6.55
C SER A 124 10.46 14.24 -7.91
N HIS A 125 10.07 15.50 -8.13
CA HIS A 125 9.55 15.97 -9.42
C HIS A 125 10.55 15.70 -10.56
N LYS A 126 11.83 15.96 -10.27
CA LYS A 126 12.98 15.68 -11.15
C LYS A 126 13.17 14.21 -11.50
N LEU A 127 12.38 13.27 -10.96
CA LEU A 127 12.43 11.87 -11.37
C LEU A 127 11.46 11.55 -12.51
N PHE A 128 10.50 12.44 -12.78
CA PHE A 128 9.46 12.27 -13.80
C PHE A 128 9.78 13.14 -15.03
N PHE A 129 10.63 12.64 -15.93
CA PHE A 129 10.90 13.30 -17.21
C PHE A 129 10.13 12.65 -18.35
N LEU A 130 9.45 13.45 -19.17
CA LEU A 130 8.90 12.98 -20.43
C LEU A 130 10.02 12.76 -21.46
N LEU A 131 9.87 11.72 -22.28
CA LEU A 131 10.70 11.52 -23.47
C LEU A 131 10.37 12.59 -24.54
N PRO A 132 11.26 12.82 -25.52
CA PRO A 132 11.04 13.84 -26.56
C PRO A 132 9.70 13.72 -27.32
N SER A 133 9.14 12.51 -27.39
CA SER A 133 7.82 12.28 -27.99
C SER A 133 6.65 12.86 -27.16
N GLY A 134 6.87 13.29 -25.92
CA GLY A 134 5.85 13.82 -25.01
C GLY A 134 4.86 12.80 -24.47
N ARG A 135 4.92 11.53 -24.91
CA ARG A 135 3.91 10.50 -24.61
C ARG A 135 4.24 9.59 -23.43
N ARG A 136 5.53 9.43 -23.12
CA ARG A 136 5.99 8.46 -22.10
C ARG A 136 7.01 9.09 -21.18
N TYR A 137 6.96 8.73 -19.91
CA TYR A 137 7.96 9.06 -18.91
C TYR A 137 9.18 8.12 -19.04
N ARG A 138 10.36 8.70 -18.83
CA ARG A 138 11.64 7.99 -18.77
C ARG A 138 11.62 7.00 -17.61
N SER A 139 12.04 5.77 -17.87
CA SER A 139 12.18 4.75 -16.84
C SER A 139 13.19 5.18 -15.76
N ILE A 140 12.79 5.02 -14.49
CA ILE A 140 13.70 5.23 -13.37
C ILE A 140 14.55 3.97 -13.23
N LEU A 141 15.78 4.03 -13.72
CA LEU A 141 16.78 2.99 -13.55
C LEU A 141 17.40 3.14 -12.15
N ALA A 142 17.25 2.14 -11.28
CA ALA A 142 18.13 2.02 -10.12
C ALA A 142 19.30 1.11 -10.45
N LYS A 143 20.52 1.59 -10.15
CA LYS A 143 21.76 0.85 -10.32
C LYS A 143 21.92 -0.33 -9.33
N THR A 144 21.04 -0.44 -8.33
CA THR A 144 21.14 -1.46 -7.28
C THR A 144 19.75 -2.02 -6.96
N LYS A 145 19.67 -3.32 -6.64
CA LYS A 145 18.45 -3.98 -6.14
C LYS A 145 17.95 -3.42 -4.79
N ARG A 146 18.75 -2.57 -4.13
CA ARG A 146 18.44 -1.90 -2.86
C ARG A 146 17.72 -0.57 -3.13
N GLN A 147 16.44 -0.64 -3.50
CA GLN A 147 15.58 0.54 -3.59
C GLN A 147 14.82 0.71 -2.27
N PHE A 148 15.04 1.83 -1.58
CA PHE A 148 14.18 2.26 -0.47
C PHE A 148 12.82 2.82 -0.97
N LEU A 149 12.71 3.03 -2.28
CA LEU A 149 11.48 3.45 -2.98
C LEU A 149 11.22 2.48 -4.15
N PRO A 150 10.66 1.28 -3.89
CA PRO A 150 10.14 0.41 -4.96
C PRO A 150 9.14 1.13 -5.89
N ALA A 151 8.54 2.22 -5.40
CA ALA A 151 7.57 3.04 -6.11
C ALA A 151 8.10 3.69 -7.41
N GLY A 152 9.40 3.98 -7.56
CA GLY A 152 9.87 4.77 -8.71
C GLY A 152 9.76 4.06 -10.07
N SER A 153 10.14 2.79 -10.15
CA SER A 153 10.10 2.04 -11.42
C SER A 153 8.69 1.57 -11.76
N GLU A 154 7.89 1.18 -10.77
CA GLU A 154 6.50 0.75 -10.96
C GLU A 154 5.56 1.93 -11.28
N THR A 155 5.79 3.11 -10.71
CA THR A 155 5.00 4.33 -11.05
C THR A 155 5.14 4.68 -12.52
N VAL A 156 6.35 4.70 -13.06
CA VAL A 156 6.59 5.04 -14.48
C VAL A 156 5.97 3.98 -15.40
N LYS A 157 6.03 2.70 -15.02
CA LYS A 157 5.31 1.64 -15.77
C LYS A 157 3.81 1.92 -15.80
N GLN A 158 3.19 2.24 -14.67
CA GLN A 158 1.75 2.53 -14.60
C GLN A 158 1.32 3.82 -15.31
N LEU A 159 2.22 4.79 -15.48
CA LEU A 159 1.95 6.04 -16.19
C LEU A 159 2.17 5.95 -17.71
N ASN A 160 2.91 4.94 -18.17
CA ASN A 160 3.22 4.73 -19.58
C ASN A 160 2.26 3.75 -20.29
N CYS A 161 1.40 3.07 -19.53
CA CYS A 161 0.27 2.28 -20.02
C CYS A 161 -0.93 3.18 -20.27
#